data_AF-A0ABD5X2S1-F1
#
_entry.id   AF-A0ABD5X2S1-F1
#
_cell.length_a   1.000
_cell.length_b   1.000
_cell.length_c   1.000
_cell.angle_alpha   90.00
_cell.angle_beta   90.00
_cell.angle_gamma   90.00
#
_symmetry.space_group_name_H-M   'P 1'
#
loop_
_entity.id
_entity.type
_entity.pdbx_description
1 polymer ?
#
loop_
_entity_poly.entity_id
_entity_poly.type
_entity_poly.pdbx_seq_one_letter_code
_entity_poly.pdbx_strand_id
1 'polypeptide(L)'
;MTDFDRDRRKILKAGAAGLSLGLAGCIGPFADTQGVPGTTDPSEESESNGEGDDGGTDPATMVDEYLTENSANGYDGSIKDMTGQDSITIENGANEPEYEFGPAAVRVDVGTEITWEWASDGHSVRAVEGGDFDSGIENEGFTWSNTFEESGVVLYECQPHAAVGQIGAIIVGDGGSGGGGGSNGAKSQVDEYLADANGYDGSIKDMTGQGSITIENGANEPNYEFGPAAVRVDVGTEITWEWASDGHSVRAVEGGDFDSGIENEGFTWSYTFDEPGVVLYECQPHAAVGQLGAVVVEGESDSGGDGGEAASQVDEYLADANGYDGSIKDMTGQGSITIENGANEPNYEFGPAAVRVDVGTEITWEWASDGHSVRAVEGGDFDSGIENEGFTWSYTFDEPGVVLYECQPHAALGQLGAVVVEGESDSGGDGSDSGGDGGEAASRVDEYLADANGYDGSIKDMTGQDSVSVENGVNEPNYAFGPSAIRVDSGTEVTWEWVSAGHSVAATEGADFDSGIEGEGFTWSYTFEESGVVLYECQPHSAVGQLGAVIVE
;
A
#
# COMPACT_ATOMS: atom_id res chain seq x y z
N MET A 1 9.52 -43.64 -36.45
CA MET A 1 8.79 -44.60 -37.31
C MET A 1 8.23 -45.66 -36.39
N THR A 2 6.96 -45.73 -36.06
CA THR A 2 5.75 -45.21 -36.72
C THR A 2 4.62 -45.13 -35.69
N ASP A 3 3.88 -44.03 -35.75
CA ASP A 3 2.53 -43.81 -35.18
C ASP A 3 1.58 -45.00 -35.36
N PHE A 4 0.60 -45.12 -34.45
CA PHE A 4 -0.69 -45.72 -34.78
C PHE A 4 -1.85 -45.04 -34.03
N ASP A 5 -2.25 -43.92 -34.64
CA ASP A 5 -3.59 -43.56 -35.12
C ASP A 5 -4.86 -43.82 -34.26
N ARG A 6 -5.66 -42.75 -34.21
CA ARG A 6 -6.99 -42.64 -33.63
C ARG A 6 -8.04 -43.30 -34.54
N ASP A 7 -9.22 -43.45 -33.93
CA ASP A 7 -10.54 -43.42 -34.55
C ASP A 7 -11.18 -44.73 -35.03
N ARG A 8 -12.35 -45.05 -34.43
CA ARG A 8 -13.63 -45.08 -35.15
C ARG A 8 -14.78 -45.53 -34.25
N ARG A 9 -15.64 -44.55 -33.92
CA ARG A 9 -17.03 -44.76 -33.50
C ARG A 9 -17.77 -45.62 -34.52
N LYS A 10 -18.44 -46.68 -34.07
CA LYS A 10 -19.54 -47.32 -34.80
C LYS A 10 -20.78 -47.43 -33.93
N ILE A 11 -21.78 -46.71 -34.39
CA ILE A 11 -23.18 -46.68 -33.98
C ILE A 11 -23.81 -48.08 -34.14
N LEU A 12 -24.59 -48.49 -33.13
CA LEU A 12 -25.67 -49.48 -33.31
C LEU A 12 -26.84 -49.13 -32.36
N LYS A 13 -27.90 -48.56 -32.95
CA LYS A 13 -29.26 -48.52 -32.40
C LYS A 13 -29.93 -49.87 -32.69
N ALA A 14 -30.63 -50.44 -31.70
CA ALA A 14 -32.01 -50.95 -31.80
C ALA A 14 -32.31 -52.00 -30.71
N GLY A 15 -33.47 -51.89 -30.05
CA GLY A 15 -34.09 -52.98 -29.30
C GLY A 15 -35.03 -52.52 -28.18
N ALA A 16 -36.30 -52.29 -28.51
CA ALA A 16 -37.37 -51.85 -27.61
C ALA A 16 -38.13 -53.03 -26.96
N ALA A 17 -38.62 -52.82 -25.73
CA ALA A 17 -39.90 -53.30 -25.14
C ALA A 17 -39.89 -52.88 -23.65
N GLY A 18 -40.86 -52.20 -23.04
CA GLY A 18 -42.28 -52.05 -23.32
C GLY A 18 -43.07 -52.62 -22.14
N LEU A 19 -43.49 -51.78 -21.19
CA LEU A 19 -44.62 -52.04 -20.30
C LEU A 19 -45.02 -50.75 -19.55
N SER A 20 -46.15 -50.20 -19.95
CA SER A 20 -46.86 -49.08 -19.33
C SER A 20 -48.05 -49.61 -18.53
N LEU A 21 -48.23 -49.09 -17.31
CA LEU A 21 -49.50 -49.08 -16.59
C LEU A 21 -49.75 -47.63 -16.18
N GLY A 22 -50.79 -47.03 -16.74
CA GLY A 22 -51.35 -45.77 -16.28
C GLY A 22 -52.59 -46.01 -15.43
N LEU A 23 -52.89 -45.06 -14.55
CA LEU A 23 -54.24 -44.77 -14.08
C LEU A 23 -54.37 -43.26 -13.83
N ALA A 24 -55.33 -42.67 -14.53
CA ALA A 24 -55.87 -41.30 -14.40
C ALA A 24 -56.49 -41.07 -13.01
N GLY A 25 -56.81 -39.87 -12.50
CA GLY A 25 -56.94 -38.52 -13.04
C GLY A 25 -58.04 -37.78 -12.24
N CYS A 26 -58.15 -36.47 -12.47
CA CYS A 26 -59.34 -35.58 -12.31
C CYS A 26 -59.37 -34.50 -11.20
N ILE A 27 -59.16 -33.23 -11.62
CA ILE A 27 -60.06 -32.03 -11.56
C ILE A 27 -60.63 -31.63 -10.18
N GLY A 28 -60.33 -30.45 -9.59
CA GLY A 28 -60.80 -29.10 -9.96
C GLY A 28 -61.16 -28.23 -8.72
N PRO A 29 -61.61 -26.97 -8.85
CA PRO A 29 -61.06 -25.76 -8.16
C PRO A 29 -62.00 -25.02 -7.17
N PHE A 30 -61.53 -23.87 -6.62
CA PHE A 30 -62.22 -22.67 -6.05
C PHE A 30 -61.87 -22.24 -4.59
N ALA A 31 -61.22 -21.07 -4.51
CA ALA A 31 -61.52 -19.84 -3.73
C ALA A 31 -61.75 -19.82 -2.20
N ASP A 32 -60.95 -18.95 -1.57
CA ASP A 32 -61.30 -17.88 -0.61
C ASP A 32 -61.51 -18.14 0.90
N THR A 33 -60.68 -17.40 1.67
CA THR A 33 -60.95 -16.60 2.88
C THR A 33 -60.57 -17.09 4.28
N GLN A 34 -59.93 -16.15 4.98
CA GLN A 34 -59.83 -15.88 6.42
C GLN A 34 -58.61 -16.42 7.18
N GLY A 35 -57.81 -15.47 7.68
CA GLY A 35 -56.74 -15.69 8.65
C GLY A 35 -57.20 -15.64 10.11
N VAL A 36 -56.19 -15.54 10.98
CA VAL A 36 -56.11 -15.22 12.43
C VAL A 36 -55.19 -16.25 13.16
N PRO A 37 -54.35 -15.83 14.14
CA PRO A 37 -52.95 -16.25 14.23
C PRO A 37 -52.60 -17.10 15.46
N GLY A 38 -51.38 -17.65 15.43
CA GLY A 38 -50.52 -17.88 16.60
C GLY A 38 -50.64 -19.24 17.28
N THR A 39 -49.59 -20.06 17.13
CA THR A 39 -48.91 -20.75 18.25
C THR A 39 -47.51 -21.15 17.82
N THR A 40 -46.57 -20.99 18.75
CA THR A 40 -45.13 -21.20 18.70
C THR A 40 -44.67 -22.64 18.37
N ASP A 41 -43.49 -22.68 17.74
CA ASP A 41 -42.54 -23.76 17.37
C ASP A 41 -42.34 -24.88 18.42
N PRO A 42 -41.86 -26.11 18.09
CA PRO A 42 -40.53 -26.38 17.52
C PRO A 42 -40.49 -27.45 16.40
N SER A 43 -39.68 -27.24 15.35
CA SER A 43 -38.54 -28.10 14.95
C SER A 43 -38.27 -28.10 13.44
N GLU A 44 -37.06 -27.66 13.10
CA GLU A 44 -36.17 -28.13 12.02
C GLU A 44 -36.77 -28.28 10.61
N GLU A 45 -36.42 -27.36 9.71
CA GLU A 45 -35.51 -27.59 8.56
C GLU A 45 -35.02 -26.20 8.08
N SER A 46 -33.73 -25.89 8.26
CA SER A 46 -33.10 -24.69 7.68
C SER A 46 -32.66 -25.01 6.25
N GLU A 47 -33.45 -24.55 5.28
CA GLU A 47 -33.01 -24.45 3.90
C GLU A 47 -32.01 -23.28 3.81
N SER A 48 -30.73 -23.61 3.69
CA SER A 48 -29.67 -22.71 3.27
C SER A 48 -29.96 -22.30 1.82
N ASN A 49 -30.34 -21.03 1.63
CA ASN A 49 -30.30 -20.39 0.33
C ASN A 49 -28.97 -19.66 0.25
N GLY A 50 -28.17 -20.03 -0.75
CA GLY A 50 -26.79 -19.61 -0.87
C GLY A 50 -26.61 -18.11 -1.11
N GLU A 51 -25.81 -17.52 -0.25
CA GLU A 51 -24.92 -16.42 -0.58
C GLU A 51 -23.84 -16.92 -1.55
N GLY A 52 -23.80 -16.31 -2.74
CA GLY A 52 -22.57 -16.24 -3.51
C GLY A 52 -21.70 -15.17 -2.87
N ASP A 53 -20.71 -15.64 -2.12
CA ASP A 53 -19.65 -14.86 -1.51
C ASP A 53 -18.48 -14.81 -2.48
N ASP A 54 -18.14 -13.62 -2.95
CA ASP A 54 -16.96 -13.33 -3.76
C ASP A 54 -16.44 -11.98 -3.26
N GLY A 55 -15.45 -12.02 -2.36
CA GLY A 55 -14.93 -10.84 -1.68
C GLY A 55 -13.82 -11.12 -0.68
N GLY A 56 -12.65 -11.58 -1.15
CA GLY A 56 -11.36 -11.54 -0.44
C GLY A 56 -11.24 -12.43 0.80
N THR A 57 -10.78 -13.67 0.63
CA THR A 57 -10.44 -14.55 1.76
C THR A 57 -9.28 -13.94 2.56
N ASP A 58 -9.50 -13.72 3.85
CA ASP A 58 -8.46 -13.33 4.81
C ASP A 58 -7.20 -14.21 4.67
N PRO A 59 -5.98 -13.65 4.56
CA PRO A 59 -4.74 -14.40 4.38
C PRO A 59 -4.47 -15.47 5.45
N ALA A 60 -4.86 -15.25 6.71
CA ALA A 60 -4.77 -16.29 7.72
C ALA A 60 -5.73 -17.46 7.39
N THR A 61 -6.93 -17.15 6.90
CA THR A 61 -7.88 -18.14 6.39
C THR A 61 -7.35 -18.86 5.13
N MET A 62 -6.70 -18.15 4.19
CA MET A 62 -6.07 -18.75 3.01
C MET A 62 -4.96 -19.73 3.40
N VAL A 63 -4.09 -19.34 4.33
CA VAL A 63 -3.02 -20.21 4.85
C VAL A 63 -3.60 -21.41 5.59
N ASP A 64 -4.59 -21.21 6.44
CA ASP A 64 -5.24 -22.29 7.18
C ASP A 64 -5.91 -23.29 6.25
N GLU A 65 -6.64 -22.81 5.24
CA GLU A 65 -7.28 -23.64 4.22
C GLU A 65 -6.23 -24.42 3.43
N TYR A 66 -5.21 -23.75 2.89
CA TYR A 66 -4.17 -24.39 2.09
C TYR A 66 -3.42 -25.48 2.86
N LEU A 67 -2.97 -25.19 4.08
CA LEU A 67 -2.21 -26.15 4.90
C LEU A 67 -3.09 -27.32 5.37
N THR A 68 -4.36 -27.04 5.71
CA THR A 68 -5.32 -28.08 6.11
C THR A 68 -5.68 -29.00 4.93
N GLU A 69 -6.01 -28.43 3.77
CA GLU A 69 -6.39 -29.19 2.58
C GLU A 69 -5.27 -30.10 2.09
N ASN A 70 -4.02 -29.64 2.19
CA ASN A 70 -2.87 -30.41 1.77
C ASN A 70 -2.23 -31.25 2.88
N SER A 71 -2.86 -31.31 4.07
CA SER A 71 -2.40 -32.12 5.20
C SER A 71 -0.94 -31.83 5.58
N ALA A 72 -0.59 -30.54 5.74
CA ALA A 72 0.75 -30.10 6.08
C ALA A 72 1.22 -30.71 7.42
N ASN A 73 2.40 -31.36 7.41
CA ASN A 73 3.00 -31.90 8.62
C ASN A 73 3.47 -30.75 9.52
N GLY A 74 3.24 -30.88 10.83
CA GLY A 74 3.63 -29.85 11.81
C GLY A 74 2.64 -28.69 11.96
N TYR A 75 1.64 -28.57 11.07
CA TYR A 75 0.59 -27.56 11.20
C TYR A 75 -0.52 -28.01 12.16
N ASP A 76 -0.80 -27.20 13.17
CA ASP A 76 -1.80 -27.48 14.21
C ASP A 76 -3.02 -26.53 14.18
N GLY A 77 -3.16 -25.76 13.09
CA GLY A 77 -4.16 -24.70 12.97
C GLY A 77 -3.70 -23.35 13.54
N SER A 78 -2.42 -23.22 13.91
CA SER A 78 -1.84 -21.95 14.35
C SER A 78 -0.76 -21.44 13.39
N ILE A 79 -0.80 -20.15 13.14
CA ILE A 79 0.25 -19.41 12.42
C ILE A 79 1.16 -18.82 13.48
N LYS A 80 2.45 -19.15 13.42
CA LYS A 80 3.41 -18.66 14.40
C LYS A 80 3.78 -17.21 14.07
N ASP A 81 3.43 -16.31 14.97
CA ASP A 81 3.82 -14.91 14.87
C ASP A 81 5.33 -14.76 15.09
N MET A 82 5.99 -14.18 14.09
CA MET A 82 7.41 -13.88 14.05
C MET A 82 7.66 -12.42 13.61
N THR A 83 6.63 -11.57 13.65
CA THR A 83 6.78 -10.13 13.46
C THR A 83 7.75 -9.53 14.49
N GLY A 84 8.39 -8.41 14.13
CA GLY A 84 9.45 -7.74 14.87
C GLY A 84 10.82 -8.44 14.80
N GLN A 85 11.01 -9.44 13.94
CA GLN A 85 12.29 -10.14 13.76
C GLN A 85 12.90 -9.80 12.41
N ASP A 86 14.15 -9.32 12.40
CA ASP A 86 14.90 -9.00 11.17
C ASP A 86 15.20 -10.26 10.32
N SER A 87 15.26 -11.43 10.95
CA SER A 87 15.48 -12.71 10.29
C SER A 87 14.87 -13.87 11.09
N ILE A 88 14.43 -14.91 10.38
CA ILE A 88 13.92 -16.14 10.99
C ILE A 88 14.52 -17.38 10.34
N THR A 89 14.40 -18.52 11.04
CA THR A 89 14.83 -19.82 10.53
C THR A 89 13.68 -20.81 10.47
N ILE A 90 13.57 -21.51 9.34
CA ILE A 90 12.64 -22.63 9.11
C ILE A 90 13.47 -23.90 8.88
N GLU A 91 13.31 -24.89 9.75
CA GLU A 91 13.96 -26.19 9.59
C GLU A 91 13.27 -26.97 8.45
N ASN A 92 14.02 -27.37 7.44
CA ASN A 92 13.54 -28.10 6.27
C ASN A 92 13.82 -29.61 6.41
N GLY A 93 12.76 -30.42 6.44
CA GLY A 93 12.86 -31.85 6.70
C GLY A 93 13.00 -32.16 8.19
N ALA A 94 12.37 -31.34 9.03
CA ALA A 94 12.40 -31.44 10.48
C ALA A 94 11.50 -32.58 11.00
N ASN A 95 11.72 -32.95 12.27
CA ASN A 95 10.93 -33.93 13.05
C ASN A 95 10.83 -35.33 12.44
N GLU A 96 10.28 -36.30 13.17
CA GLU A 96 10.14 -37.68 12.68
C GLU A 96 8.66 -38.00 12.40
N PRO A 97 8.28 -38.35 11.15
CA PRO A 97 9.16 -38.48 9.98
C PRO A 97 9.58 -37.11 9.42
N GLU A 98 10.77 -37.05 8.82
CA GLU A 98 11.54 -35.86 8.34
C GLU A 98 10.86 -35.08 7.19
N TYR A 99 9.55 -34.85 7.24
CA TYR A 99 8.74 -34.27 6.16
C TYR A 99 8.00 -33.01 6.61
N GLU A 100 8.59 -32.21 7.49
CA GLU A 100 8.02 -30.99 8.02
C GLU A 100 8.90 -29.77 7.68
N PHE A 101 8.24 -28.62 7.43
CA PHE A 101 8.86 -27.32 7.59
C PHE A 101 8.57 -26.85 9.02
N GLY A 102 9.62 -26.60 9.81
CA GLY A 102 9.47 -26.27 11.23
C GLY A 102 9.90 -24.83 11.51
N PRO A 103 8.98 -23.89 11.82
CA PRO A 103 7.50 -24.01 11.80
C PRO A 103 6.88 -24.09 10.40
N ALA A 104 5.68 -24.69 10.30
CA ALA A 104 4.98 -24.90 9.02
C ALA A 104 4.25 -23.65 8.51
N ALA A 105 3.82 -22.79 9.43
CA ALA A 105 3.15 -21.54 9.14
C ALA A 105 3.75 -20.42 9.99
N VAL A 106 4.17 -19.32 9.35
CA VAL A 106 4.68 -18.14 10.04
C VAL A 106 4.05 -16.88 9.51
N ARG A 107 4.03 -15.86 10.36
CA ARG A 107 3.78 -14.47 9.98
C ARG A 107 5.00 -13.63 10.28
N VAL A 108 5.44 -12.82 9.34
CA VAL A 108 6.67 -12.01 9.40
C VAL A 108 6.41 -10.62 8.85
N ASP A 109 7.27 -9.66 9.16
CA ASP A 109 7.19 -8.33 8.53
C ASP A 109 7.78 -8.36 7.12
N VAL A 110 7.37 -7.40 6.29
CA VAL A 110 8.01 -7.13 4.99
C VAL A 110 9.50 -6.86 5.23
N GLY A 111 10.37 -7.43 4.38
CA GLY A 111 11.82 -7.30 4.52
C GLY A 111 12.48 -8.30 5.50
N THR A 112 11.71 -9.15 6.18
CA THR A 112 12.29 -10.22 7.04
C THR A 112 13.09 -11.22 6.21
N GLU A 113 14.35 -11.50 6.56
CA GLU A 113 15.13 -12.56 5.91
C GLU A 113 14.67 -13.94 6.39
N ILE A 114 14.15 -14.76 5.48
CA ILE A 114 13.73 -16.13 5.78
C ILE A 114 14.86 -17.09 5.40
N THR A 115 15.44 -17.78 6.39
CA THR A 115 16.46 -18.80 6.16
C THR A 115 15.87 -20.20 6.35
N TRP A 116 15.95 -21.05 5.33
CA TRP A 116 15.70 -22.48 5.46
C TRP A 116 16.99 -23.22 5.76
N GLU A 117 16.98 -24.06 6.79
CA GLU A 117 18.10 -24.93 7.16
C GLU A 117 17.72 -26.41 6.98
N TRP A 118 18.47 -27.15 6.19
CA TRP A 118 18.17 -28.56 5.90
C TRP A 118 18.55 -29.43 7.10
N ALA A 119 17.55 -29.98 7.77
CA ALA A 119 17.70 -30.89 8.89
C ALA A 119 17.92 -32.35 8.44
N SER A 120 17.63 -32.67 7.17
CA SER A 120 17.74 -34.02 6.60
C SER A 120 17.98 -34.00 5.08
N ASP A 121 18.21 -35.18 4.51
CA ASP A 121 18.61 -35.34 3.11
C ASP A 121 17.42 -35.38 2.13
N GLY A 122 17.55 -34.69 0.99
CA GLY A 122 16.65 -34.86 -0.16
C GLY A 122 15.42 -33.94 -0.17
N HIS A 123 15.54 -32.74 0.39
CA HIS A 123 14.45 -31.76 0.48
C HIS A 123 14.65 -30.57 -0.47
N SER A 124 13.57 -29.87 -0.80
CA SER A 124 13.58 -28.60 -1.53
C SER A 124 12.65 -27.59 -0.88
N VAL A 125 12.78 -26.33 -1.29
CA VAL A 125 11.85 -25.23 -1.03
C VAL A 125 11.47 -24.65 -2.39
N ARG A 126 10.19 -24.77 -2.76
CA ARG A 126 9.69 -24.33 -4.07
C ARG A 126 8.38 -23.56 -3.90
N ALA A 127 8.32 -22.36 -4.48
CA ALA A 127 7.10 -21.56 -4.51
C ALA A 127 5.98 -22.26 -5.30
N VAL A 128 4.78 -22.21 -4.74
CA VAL A 128 3.52 -22.59 -5.38
C VAL A 128 2.72 -21.33 -5.69
N GLU A 129 2.70 -20.36 -4.77
CA GLU A 129 2.01 -19.07 -4.88
C GLU A 129 2.78 -18.00 -4.09
N GLY A 130 2.67 -16.73 -4.49
CA GLY A 130 3.36 -15.61 -3.80
C GLY A 130 4.85 -15.47 -4.09
N GLY A 131 5.37 -16.12 -5.15
CA GLY A 131 6.77 -15.96 -5.58
C GLY A 131 7.18 -16.89 -6.72
N ASP A 132 8.39 -16.70 -7.25
CA ASP A 132 9.02 -17.59 -8.25
C ASP A 132 10.43 -18.01 -7.77
N PHE A 133 10.48 -18.98 -6.84
CA PHE A 133 11.72 -19.53 -6.31
C PHE A 133 11.71 -21.06 -6.23
N ASP A 134 12.89 -21.65 -6.38
CA ASP A 134 13.13 -23.09 -6.24
C ASP A 134 14.59 -23.32 -5.80
N SER A 135 14.78 -23.85 -4.59
CA SER A 135 16.12 -24.14 -4.04
C SER A 135 16.83 -25.30 -4.76
N GLY A 136 16.09 -26.13 -5.52
CA GLY A 136 16.54 -27.46 -5.90
C GLY A 136 16.54 -28.47 -4.74
N ILE A 137 16.94 -29.70 -5.04
CA ILE A 137 17.00 -30.80 -4.06
C ILE A 137 18.37 -30.82 -3.37
N GLU A 138 18.37 -30.57 -2.07
CA GLU A 138 19.57 -30.43 -1.26
C GLU A 138 19.55 -31.37 -0.02
N ASN A 139 20.63 -31.36 0.75
CA ASN A 139 20.91 -32.36 1.81
C ASN A 139 21.21 -31.71 3.17
N GLU A 140 21.31 -32.52 4.23
CA GLU A 140 21.54 -32.06 5.60
C GLU A 140 22.72 -31.06 5.69
N GLY A 141 22.48 -29.93 6.36
CA GLY A 141 23.46 -28.86 6.55
C GLY A 141 23.56 -27.84 5.41
N PHE A 142 22.69 -27.92 4.40
CA PHE A 142 22.49 -26.85 3.43
C PHE A 142 21.63 -25.72 4.03
N THR A 143 21.89 -24.48 3.61
CA THR A 143 21.13 -23.30 4.01
C THR A 143 20.80 -22.45 2.80
N TRP A 144 19.61 -21.90 2.75
CA TRP A 144 19.17 -20.99 1.68
C TRP A 144 18.28 -19.91 2.28
N SER A 145 18.48 -18.65 1.88
CA SER A 145 17.67 -17.54 2.34
C SER A 145 16.93 -16.86 1.21
N ASN A 146 15.79 -16.25 1.54
CA ASN A 146 15.04 -15.35 0.69
C ASN A 146 14.41 -14.23 1.53
N THR A 147 14.36 -13.03 0.96
CA THR A 147 13.65 -11.88 1.54
C THR A 147 12.47 -11.52 0.65
N PHE A 148 11.34 -11.17 1.27
CA PHE A 148 10.13 -10.76 0.57
C PHE A 148 9.90 -9.27 0.82
N GLU A 149 9.97 -8.47 -0.25
CA GLU A 149 9.84 -7.00 -0.22
C GLU A 149 8.39 -6.52 -0.39
N GLU A 150 7.46 -7.45 -0.61
CA GLU A 150 6.03 -7.16 -0.77
C GLU A 150 5.21 -7.96 0.24
N SER A 151 4.15 -7.36 0.75
CA SER A 151 3.20 -8.05 1.62
C SER A 151 2.35 -9.03 0.80
N GLY A 152 1.95 -10.13 1.44
CA GLY A 152 1.16 -11.16 0.77
C GLY A 152 1.33 -12.54 1.40
N VAL A 153 0.72 -13.53 0.75
CA VAL A 153 0.83 -14.93 1.16
C VAL A 153 1.78 -15.66 0.23
N VAL A 154 2.78 -16.31 0.81
CA VAL A 154 3.70 -17.20 0.11
C VAL A 154 3.38 -18.64 0.49
N LEU A 155 2.94 -19.42 -0.49
CA LEU A 155 2.67 -20.85 -0.34
C LEU A 155 3.80 -21.62 -1.00
N TYR A 156 4.40 -22.58 -0.31
CA TYR A 156 5.55 -23.32 -0.83
C TYR A 156 5.53 -24.78 -0.39
N GLU A 157 6.26 -25.60 -1.15
CA GLU A 157 6.31 -27.04 -0.95
C GLU A 157 7.72 -27.61 -1.14
N CYS A 158 7.95 -28.79 -0.55
CA CYS A 158 9.08 -29.64 -0.92
C CYS A 158 8.66 -30.56 -2.07
N GLN A 159 9.14 -30.30 -3.29
CA GLN A 159 8.73 -30.98 -4.53
C GLN A 159 8.66 -32.52 -4.44
N PRO A 160 9.65 -33.26 -3.89
CA PRO A 160 9.57 -34.72 -3.79
C PRO A 160 8.61 -35.22 -2.69
N HIS A 161 8.25 -34.36 -1.72
CA HIS A 161 7.53 -34.71 -0.49
C HIS A 161 6.21 -33.95 -0.28
N ALA A 162 5.79 -33.10 -1.23
CA ALA A 162 4.51 -32.39 -1.17
C ALA A 162 3.33 -33.36 -0.99
N ALA A 163 3.36 -34.51 -1.70
CA ALA A 163 2.33 -35.55 -1.60
C ALA A 163 2.26 -36.27 -0.23
N VAL A 164 3.26 -36.08 0.64
CA VAL A 164 3.28 -36.59 2.02
C VAL A 164 3.21 -35.47 3.07
N GLY A 165 2.85 -34.25 2.66
CA GLY A 165 2.53 -33.15 3.57
C GLY A 165 3.69 -32.21 3.91
N GLN A 166 4.82 -32.25 3.19
CA GLN A 166 5.88 -31.27 3.42
C GLN A 166 5.60 -29.96 2.67
N ILE A 167 4.78 -29.13 3.31
CA ILE A 167 4.16 -27.93 2.76
C ILE A 167 4.23 -26.85 3.83
N GLY A 168 4.54 -25.63 3.43
CA GLY A 168 4.65 -24.49 4.32
C GLY A 168 4.01 -23.25 3.74
N ALA A 169 3.74 -22.31 4.63
CA ALA A 169 3.20 -21.01 4.26
C ALA A 169 3.86 -19.90 5.08
N ILE A 170 4.03 -18.75 4.45
CA ILE A 170 4.48 -17.51 5.09
C ILE A 170 3.46 -16.44 4.77
N ILE A 171 2.98 -15.75 5.79
CA ILE A 171 2.28 -14.47 5.64
C ILE A 171 3.33 -13.37 5.81
N VAL A 172 3.57 -12.60 4.76
CA VAL A 172 4.46 -11.44 4.76
C VAL A 172 3.62 -10.20 4.96
N GLY A 173 3.92 -9.45 6.02
CA GLY A 173 3.10 -8.34 6.48
C GLY A 173 1.80 -8.78 7.15
N ASP A 174 0.90 -7.84 7.36
CA ASP A 174 -0.42 -8.09 7.94
C ASP A 174 -1.34 -8.67 6.87
N GLY A 175 -1.26 -9.98 6.71
CA GLY A 175 -2.20 -10.71 5.87
C GLY A 175 -3.59 -10.70 6.52
N GLY A 176 -4.40 -9.69 6.16
CA GLY A 176 -5.80 -9.54 6.55
C GLY A 176 -6.14 -8.10 6.91
N SER A 177 -6.47 -7.31 5.88
CA SER A 177 -6.66 -5.85 5.90
C SER A 177 -5.34 -5.09 6.07
N GLY A 178 -4.84 -4.59 4.95
CA GLY A 178 -3.53 -3.96 4.85
C GLY A 178 -3.33 -2.77 5.78
N GLY A 179 -2.07 -2.56 6.15
CA GLY A 179 -1.69 -1.39 6.93
C GLY A 179 -0.20 -1.22 7.17
N GLY A 180 0.65 -1.49 6.18
CA GLY A 180 1.76 -0.54 5.98
C GLY A 180 1.09 0.82 5.79
N GLY A 181 1.45 1.79 6.63
CA GLY A 181 0.75 3.06 6.83
C GLY A 181 0.73 3.96 5.61
N GLY A 182 -0.04 3.58 4.59
CA GLY A 182 -0.77 4.51 3.74
C GLY A 182 -2.08 4.85 4.44
N SER A 183 -2.39 6.14 4.54
CA SER A 183 -3.60 6.73 5.15
C SER A 183 -4.91 5.94 4.95
N ASN A 184 -5.08 5.23 3.82
CA ASN A 184 -6.32 4.53 3.47
C ASN A 184 -6.59 3.21 4.23
N GLY A 185 -5.57 2.43 4.60
CA GLY A 185 -5.76 1.13 5.27
C GLY A 185 -6.23 1.29 6.71
N ALA A 186 -5.47 2.04 7.50
CA ALA A 186 -5.84 2.45 8.86
C ALA A 186 -7.18 3.19 8.89
N LYS A 187 -7.45 4.03 7.90
CA LYS A 187 -8.72 4.74 7.79
C LYS A 187 -9.90 3.80 7.64
N SER A 188 -9.80 2.75 6.84
CA SER A 188 -10.90 1.80 6.64
C SER A 188 -11.26 1.04 7.91
N GLN A 189 -10.26 0.59 8.68
CA GLN A 189 -10.44 -0.08 9.97
C GLN A 189 -11.07 0.85 11.02
N VAL A 190 -10.60 2.11 11.08
CA VAL A 190 -11.16 3.13 11.97
C VAL A 190 -12.58 3.49 11.57
N ASP A 191 -12.85 3.67 10.27
CA ASP A 191 -14.19 3.96 9.75
C ASP A 191 -15.18 2.85 10.07
N GLU A 192 -14.77 1.58 9.94
CA GLU A 192 -15.60 0.43 10.27
C GLU A 192 -15.92 0.38 11.77
N TYR A 193 -14.91 0.48 12.63
CA TYR A 193 -15.10 0.39 14.09
C TYR A 193 -15.88 1.58 14.65
N LEU A 194 -15.65 2.79 14.12
CA LEU A 194 -16.28 4.03 14.58
C LEU A 194 -17.57 4.38 13.84
N ALA A 195 -18.09 3.50 12.98
CA ALA A 195 -19.32 3.74 12.22
C ALA A 195 -20.52 4.16 13.10
N ASP A 196 -20.60 3.62 14.33
CA ASP A 196 -21.63 3.93 15.33
C ASP A 196 -21.11 4.81 16.50
N ALA A 197 -19.92 5.40 16.39
CA ALA A 197 -19.32 6.20 17.45
C ALA A 197 -19.93 7.62 17.53
N ASN A 198 -20.14 8.11 18.75
CA ASN A 198 -20.54 9.50 18.94
C ASN A 198 -19.35 10.42 18.66
N GLY A 199 -19.58 11.48 17.88
CA GLY A 199 -18.55 12.49 17.57
C GLY A 199 -17.59 12.10 16.45
N TYR A 200 -17.73 10.91 15.87
CA TYR A 200 -17.00 10.52 14.67
C TYR A 200 -17.74 10.99 13.42
N ASP A 201 -17.06 11.75 12.56
CA ASP A 201 -17.62 12.30 11.32
C ASP A 201 -16.99 11.69 10.05
N GLY A 202 -16.26 10.58 10.21
CA GLY A 202 -15.48 9.97 9.13
C GLY A 202 -14.10 10.60 8.93
N SER A 203 -13.68 11.52 9.80
CA SER A 203 -12.34 12.11 9.78
C SER A 203 -11.47 11.62 10.94
N ILE A 204 -10.21 11.33 10.64
CA ILE A 204 -9.17 11.08 11.62
C ILE A 204 -8.42 12.39 11.81
N LYS A 205 -8.43 12.92 13.04
CA LYS A 205 -7.79 14.21 13.30
C LYS A 205 -6.28 14.04 13.35
N ASP A 206 -5.59 14.71 12.45
CA ASP A 206 -4.14 14.70 12.41
C ASP A 206 -3.53 15.45 13.61
N MET A 207 -2.69 14.76 14.36
CA MET A 207 -1.94 15.27 15.50
C MET A 207 -0.46 14.84 15.46
N THR A 208 0.03 14.38 14.31
CA THR A 208 1.44 14.13 14.04
C THR A 208 2.28 15.39 14.28
N GLY A 209 3.56 15.21 14.59
CA GLY A 209 4.50 16.26 15.01
C GLY A 209 4.27 16.80 16.44
N GLN A 210 3.29 16.29 17.19
CA GLN A 210 3.02 16.73 18.56
C GLN A 210 3.57 15.74 19.58
N GLY A 211 4.42 16.22 20.49
CA GLY A 211 4.98 15.37 21.57
C GLY A 211 3.98 14.97 22.67
N SER A 212 2.80 15.60 22.71
CA SER A 212 1.71 15.21 23.63
C SER A 212 0.37 15.75 23.15
N ILE A 213 -0.71 14.99 23.34
CA ILE A 213 -2.09 15.39 22.99
C ILE A 213 -3.08 15.14 24.13
N THR A 214 -4.27 15.72 24.00
CA THR A 214 -5.36 15.53 24.96
C THR A 214 -6.65 15.08 24.28
N ILE A 215 -7.31 14.08 24.86
CA ILE A 215 -8.63 13.57 24.44
C ILE A 215 -9.61 13.74 25.60
N GLU A 216 -10.71 14.45 25.39
CA GLU A 216 -11.77 14.57 26.39
C GLU A 216 -12.57 13.26 26.47
N ASN A 217 -12.73 12.69 27.67
CA ASN A 217 -13.49 11.46 27.92
C ASN A 217 -14.85 11.78 28.54
N GLY A 218 -15.94 11.41 27.86
CA GLY A 218 -17.29 11.77 28.25
C GLY A 218 -17.63 13.21 27.88
N ALA A 219 -17.11 13.66 26.74
CA ALA A 219 -17.35 14.97 26.16
C ALA A 219 -18.76 15.07 25.57
N ASN A 220 -19.24 16.30 25.35
CA ASN A 220 -20.48 16.70 24.66
C ASN A 220 -21.78 15.99 25.07
N GLU A 221 -22.85 16.71 25.44
CA GLU A 221 -24.13 16.09 25.80
C GLU A 221 -24.65 15.13 24.70
N PRO A 222 -24.97 13.85 25.03
CA PRO A 222 -25.25 13.29 26.36
C PRO A 222 -24.04 12.72 27.16
N ASN A 223 -22.82 13.14 26.85
CA ASN A 223 -21.54 12.80 27.48
C ASN A 223 -20.99 11.42 27.12
N TYR A 224 -21.23 10.92 25.90
CA TYR A 224 -20.79 9.58 25.48
C TYR A 224 -19.83 9.63 24.30
N GLU A 225 -18.97 10.65 24.26
CA GLU A 225 -18.00 10.89 23.18
C GLU A 225 -16.58 10.94 23.75
N PHE A 226 -15.62 10.46 22.95
CA PHE A 226 -14.22 10.83 23.07
C PHE A 226 -13.97 12.02 22.13
N GLY A 227 -13.42 13.12 22.64
CA GLY A 227 -13.18 14.34 21.86
C GLY A 227 -11.69 14.62 21.71
N PRO A 228 -11.04 14.35 20.55
CA PRO A 228 -11.60 13.78 19.32
C PRO A 228 -11.86 12.27 19.41
N ALA A 229 -12.74 11.75 18.54
CA ALA A 229 -13.08 10.33 18.50
C ALA A 229 -11.99 9.49 17.81
N ALA A 230 -11.32 10.06 16.80
CA ALA A 230 -10.18 9.45 16.14
C ALA A 230 -9.05 10.46 16.00
N VAL A 231 -7.83 10.03 16.31
CA VAL A 231 -6.61 10.83 16.15
C VAL A 231 -5.53 10.04 15.45
N ARG A 232 -4.62 10.75 14.79
CA ARG A 232 -3.38 10.23 14.23
C ARG A 232 -2.18 10.88 14.91
N VAL A 233 -1.20 10.11 15.36
CA VAL A 233 -0.05 10.58 16.15
C VAL A 233 1.22 9.83 15.75
N ASP A 234 2.38 10.35 16.11
CA ASP A 234 3.66 9.65 15.95
C ASP A 234 3.89 8.67 17.11
N VAL A 235 4.71 7.64 16.89
CA VAL A 235 5.27 6.81 17.97
C VAL A 235 5.93 7.70 19.01
N GLY A 236 5.68 7.39 20.29
CA GLY A 236 6.21 8.16 21.41
C GLY A 236 5.38 9.38 21.82
N THR A 237 4.33 9.76 21.09
CA THR A 237 3.39 10.81 21.52
C THR A 237 2.69 10.41 22.84
N GLU A 238 2.75 11.27 23.86
CA GLU A 238 2.01 11.06 25.11
C GLU A 238 0.53 11.49 24.94
N ILE A 239 -0.39 10.52 25.01
CA ILE A 239 -1.83 10.79 24.93
C ILE A 239 -2.41 10.87 26.33
N THR A 240 -3.04 12.00 26.65
CA THR A 240 -3.73 12.22 27.93
C THR A 240 -5.24 12.26 27.73
N TRP A 241 -5.97 11.37 28.40
CA TRP A 241 -7.42 11.46 28.52
C TRP A 241 -7.82 12.31 29.73
N GLU A 242 -8.72 13.27 29.54
CA GLU A 242 -9.28 14.10 30.60
C GLU A 242 -10.78 13.84 30.76
N TRP A 243 -11.24 13.44 31.95
CA TRP A 243 -12.63 13.12 32.18
C TRP A 243 -13.47 14.39 32.30
N ALA A 244 -14.29 14.62 31.28
CA ALA A 244 -15.24 15.72 31.22
C ALA A 244 -16.54 15.42 32.00
N SER A 245 -16.79 14.15 32.35
CA SER A 245 -17.96 13.75 33.15
C SER A 245 -17.75 12.44 33.92
N ASP A 246 -18.75 12.06 34.71
CA ASP A 246 -18.69 10.93 35.64
C ASP A 246 -18.97 9.57 34.98
N GLY A 247 -18.20 8.54 35.36
CA GLY A 247 -18.52 7.14 35.07
C GLY A 247 -17.94 6.59 33.77
N HIS A 248 -16.82 7.12 33.30
CA HIS A 248 -16.19 6.70 32.05
C HIS A 248 -14.92 5.89 32.25
N SER A 249 -14.55 5.08 31.25
CA SER A 249 -13.25 4.39 31.17
C SER A 249 -12.61 4.62 29.80
N VAL A 250 -11.34 4.25 29.68
CA VAL A 250 -10.62 4.05 28.42
C VAL A 250 -10.04 2.65 28.48
N ARG A 251 -10.48 1.77 27.58
CA ARG A 251 -10.05 0.37 27.55
C ARG A 251 -9.73 -0.04 26.11
N ALA A 252 -8.56 -0.61 25.90
CA ALA A 252 -8.17 -1.19 24.62
C ALA A 252 -9.07 -2.37 24.26
N VAL A 253 -9.48 -2.40 22.99
CA VAL A 253 -10.21 -3.51 22.35
C VAL A 253 -9.28 -4.21 21.36
N GLU A 254 -8.47 -3.43 20.63
CA GLU A 254 -7.52 -3.88 19.62
C GLU A 254 -6.29 -2.96 19.61
N GLY A 255 -5.12 -3.49 19.23
CA GLY A 255 -3.88 -2.70 19.15
C GLY A 255 -3.26 -2.30 20.49
N GLY A 256 -3.71 -2.88 21.62
CA GLY A 256 -3.10 -2.62 22.93
C GLY A 256 -3.71 -3.42 24.08
N ASP A 257 -3.06 -3.36 25.26
CA ASP A 257 -3.54 -3.96 26.52
C ASP A 257 -3.52 -2.94 27.65
N PHE A 258 -4.52 -2.04 27.66
CA PHE A 258 -4.69 -1.03 28.72
C PHE A 258 -6.15 -0.87 29.14
N ASP A 259 -6.35 -0.49 30.40
CA ASP A 259 -7.67 -0.20 31.00
C ASP A 259 -7.49 0.82 32.13
N SER A 260 -8.08 2.00 31.99
CA SER A 260 -8.02 3.07 33.00
C SER A 260 -8.86 2.76 34.25
N GLY A 261 -9.80 1.82 34.17
CA GLY A 261 -10.90 1.69 35.12
C GLY A 261 -11.97 2.79 34.96
N ILE A 262 -13.02 2.70 35.77
CA ILE A 262 -14.15 3.63 35.75
C ILE A 262 -13.87 4.80 36.69
N GLU A 263 -13.77 6.00 36.12
CA GLU A 263 -13.39 7.23 36.81
C GLU A 263 -14.39 8.37 36.58
N ASN A 264 -14.15 9.52 37.22
CA ASN A 264 -15.11 10.62 37.32
C ASN A 264 -14.55 11.96 36.85
N GLU A 265 -15.41 12.98 36.74
CA GLU A 265 -15.05 14.32 36.24
C GLU A 265 -13.80 14.88 36.94
N GLY A 266 -12.85 15.37 36.14
CA GLY A 266 -11.57 15.93 36.60
C GLY A 266 -10.46 14.91 36.85
N PHE A 267 -10.68 13.63 36.54
CA PHE A 267 -9.61 12.63 36.47
C PHE A 267 -8.81 12.77 35.16
N THR A 268 -7.51 12.45 35.20
CA THR A 268 -6.63 12.46 34.03
C THR A 268 -5.80 11.19 34.01
N TRP A 269 -5.61 10.62 32.83
CA TRP A 269 -4.78 9.43 32.65
C TRP A 269 -4.03 9.52 31.32
N SER A 270 -2.76 9.10 31.31
CA SER A 270 -1.90 9.21 30.14
C SER A 270 -1.35 7.84 29.75
N TYR A 271 -1.14 7.66 28.44
CA TYR A 271 -0.53 6.48 27.84
C TYR A 271 0.33 6.91 26.64
N THR A 272 1.44 6.21 26.44
CA THR A 272 2.33 6.40 25.28
C THR A 272 2.36 5.09 24.51
N PHE A 273 2.23 5.18 23.19
CA PHE A 273 2.38 4.06 22.29
C PHE A 273 3.82 4.03 21.76
N ASP A 274 4.51 2.92 21.98
CA ASP A 274 5.91 2.74 21.60
C ASP A 274 6.06 2.00 20.26
N GLU A 275 4.96 1.57 19.64
CA GLU A 275 4.92 0.82 18.38
C GLU A 275 3.84 1.41 17.45
N PRO A 276 4.08 1.43 16.13
CA PRO A 276 3.07 1.86 15.16
C PRO A 276 1.91 0.88 15.07
N GLY A 277 0.74 1.38 14.66
CA GLY A 277 -0.45 0.58 14.44
C GLY A 277 -1.75 1.32 14.75
N VAL A 278 -2.87 0.64 14.52
CA VAL A 278 -4.20 1.16 14.87
C VAL A 278 -4.61 0.60 16.22
N VAL A 279 -4.96 1.49 17.15
CA VAL A 279 -5.44 1.17 18.48
C VAL A 279 -6.91 1.53 18.58
N LEU A 280 -7.75 0.54 18.76
CA LEU A 280 -9.19 0.71 18.96
C LEU A 280 -9.51 0.59 20.44
N TYR A 281 -10.25 1.54 20.99
CA TYR A 281 -10.59 1.57 22.40
C TYR A 281 -12.04 1.97 22.64
N GLU A 282 -12.53 1.67 23.84
CA GLU A 282 -13.91 1.93 24.23
C GLU A 282 -14.02 2.42 25.68
N CYS A 283 -15.15 3.06 25.98
CA CYS A 283 -15.62 3.22 27.35
C CYS A 283 -16.53 2.03 27.71
N GLN A 284 -16.04 1.08 28.50
CA GLN A 284 -16.70 -0.19 28.81
C GLN A 284 -18.20 -0.09 29.19
N PRO A 285 -18.67 0.83 30.06
CA PRO A 285 -20.10 0.96 30.37
C PRO A 285 -20.93 1.60 29.25
N HIS A 286 -20.30 2.27 28.28
CA HIS A 286 -20.93 3.12 27.26
C HIS A 286 -20.58 2.75 25.82
N ALA A 287 -19.83 1.66 25.59
CA ALA A 287 -19.49 1.15 24.26
C ALA A 287 -20.76 0.90 23.43
N ALA A 288 -21.77 0.28 24.04
CA ALA A 288 -23.06 -0.01 23.40
C ALA A 288 -23.90 1.23 23.04
N VAL A 289 -23.51 2.41 23.52
CA VAL A 289 -24.16 3.70 23.15
C VAL A 289 -23.22 4.61 22.35
N GLY A 290 -22.13 4.06 21.81
CA GLY A 290 -21.26 4.73 20.84
C GLY A 290 -20.06 5.46 21.43
N GLN A 291 -19.69 5.22 22.70
CA GLN A 291 -18.46 5.82 23.23
C GLN A 291 -17.23 4.97 22.89
N LEU A 292 -16.81 5.11 21.64
CA LEU A 292 -15.72 4.38 20.99
C LEU A 292 -14.69 5.40 20.49
N GLY A 293 -13.42 5.02 20.48
CA GLY A 293 -12.37 5.87 19.94
C GLY A 293 -11.25 5.06 19.29
N ALA A 294 -10.43 5.76 18.49
CA ALA A 294 -9.30 5.18 17.81
C ALA A 294 -8.07 6.11 17.86
N VAL A 295 -6.89 5.50 17.95
CA VAL A 295 -5.60 6.15 17.74
C VAL A 295 -4.89 5.43 16.61
N VAL A 296 -4.54 6.14 15.55
CA VAL A 296 -3.58 5.66 14.55
C VAL A 296 -2.21 6.15 14.98
N VAL A 297 -1.35 5.23 15.36
CA VAL A 297 0.05 5.50 15.71
C VAL A 297 0.88 5.22 14.47
N GLU A 298 1.41 6.28 13.87
CA GLU A 298 2.37 6.14 12.78
C GLU A 298 3.74 5.91 13.38
N GLY A 299 4.58 5.10 12.71
CA GLY A 299 5.95 4.88 13.15
C GLY A 299 6.68 6.22 13.27
N GLU A 300 7.83 6.25 13.96
CA GLU A 300 8.79 7.28 13.60
C GLU A 300 8.90 7.26 12.08
N SER A 301 8.70 8.42 11.47
CA SER A 301 8.68 8.56 10.02
C SER A 301 10.11 8.32 9.51
N ASP A 302 10.53 7.05 9.48
CA ASP A 302 11.24 6.55 8.32
C ASP A 302 10.23 6.62 7.20
N SER A 303 10.16 7.80 6.55
CA SER A 303 9.44 8.00 5.31
C SER A 303 9.80 6.83 4.38
N GLY A 304 8.85 5.91 4.24
CA GLY A 304 8.95 4.76 3.37
C GLY A 304 8.91 5.21 1.93
N GLY A 305 10.07 5.57 1.41
CA GLY A 305 10.35 5.81 0.00
C GLY A 305 11.85 5.93 -0.17
N ASP A 306 12.51 4.92 -0.73
CA ASP A 306 13.93 4.93 -1.17
C ASP A 306 15.02 5.16 -0.07
N GLY A 307 14.64 5.51 1.17
CA GLY A 307 15.54 6.01 2.20
C GLY A 307 16.45 4.99 2.92
N GLY A 308 16.18 3.69 2.84
CA GLY A 308 16.96 2.67 3.58
C GLY A 308 18.39 2.48 3.04
N GLU A 309 18.54 2.49 1.71
CA GLU A 309 19.86 2.49 1.06
C GLU A 309 20.56 3.85 1.23
N ALA A 310 19.80 4.94 1.13
CA ALA A 310 20.30 6.30 1.27
C ALA A 310 20.86 6.59 2.67
N ALA A 311 20.13 6.23 3.73
CA ALA A 311 20.56 6.40 5.11
C ALA A 311 21.82 5.59 5.41
N SER A 312 21.86 4.34 4.95
CA SER A 312 23.05 3.48 5.08
C SER A 312 24.28 4.06 4.37
N GLN A 313 24.10 4.62 3.18
CA GLN A 313 25.17 5.29 2.41
C GLN A 313 25.67 6.56 3.11
N VAL A 314 24.76 7.38 3.64
CA VAL A 314 25.09 8.60 4.38
C VAL A 314 25.82 8.26 5.68
N ASP A 315 25.35 7.26 6.43
CA ASP A 315 25.99 6.79 7.66
C ASP A 315 27.39 6.27 7.42
N GLU A 316 27.59 5.46 6.37
CA GLU A 316 28.91 4.93 6.02
C GLU A 316 29.89 6.08 5.68
N TYR A 317 29.45 7.05 4.88
CA TYR A 317 30.30 8.16 4.46
C TYR A 317 30.60 9.16 5.58
N LEU A 318 29.62 9.45 6.43
CA LEU A 318 29.73 10.43 7.52
C LEU A 318 30.20 9.83 8.85
N ALA A 319 30.58 8.55 8.89
CA ALA A 319 31.08 7.89 10.09
C ALA A 319 32.25 8.63 10.79
N ASP A 320 33.08 9.33 10.02
CA ASP A 320 34.20 10.14 10.50
C ASP A 320 33.94 11.68 10.40
N ALA A 321 32.72 12.10 10.13
CA ALA A 321 32.36 13.51 9.98
C ALA A 321 32.25 14.24 11.34
N ASN A 322 32.70 15.50 11.40
CA ASN A 322 32.47 16.34 12.56
C ASN A 322 31.01 16.82 12.56
N GLY A 323 30.35 16.75 13.71
CA GLY A 323 28.98 17.24 13.87
C GLY A 323 27.89 16.30 13.38
N TYR A 324 28.25 15.12 12.85
CA TYR A 324 27.30 14.06 12.54
C TYR A 324 27.05 13.16 13.76
N ASP A 325 25.80 12.98 14.13
CA ASP A 325 25.37 12.18 15.29
C ASP A 325 24.60 10.91 14.90
N GLY A 326 24.59 10.57 13.61
CA GLY A 326 23.80 9.47 13.05
C GLY A 326 22.38 9.87 12.65
N SER A 327 22.05 11.17 12.71
CA SER A 327 20.75 11.68 12.25
C SER A 327 20.86 12.49 10.96
N ILE A 328 19.93 12.23 10.05
CA ILE A 328 19.70 13.06 8.86
C ILE A 328 18.65 14.08 9.23
N LYS A 329 19.00 15.37 9.20
CA LYS A 329 18.07 16.42 9.59
C LYS A 329 17.03 16.64 8.51
N ASP A 330 15.76 16.40 8.86
CA ASP A 330 14.66 16.64 7.95
C ASP A 330 14.44 18.14 7.67
N MET A 331 14.48 18.48 6.40
CA MET A 331 14.23 19.82 5.87
C MET A 331 13.30 19.79 4.65
N THR A 332 12.58 18.68 4.44
CA THR A 332 11.47 18.58 3.48
C THR A 332 10.41 19.65 3.77
N GLY A 333 9.66 20.03 2.75
CA GLY A 333 8.72 21.15 2.74
C GLY A 333 9.37 22.54 2.72
N GLN A 334 10.71 22.66 2.68
CA GLN A 334 11.41 23.95 2.66
C GLN A 334 11.92 24.28 1.25
N GLY A 335 11.47 25.40 0.67
CA GLY A 335 11.94 25.87 -0.64
C GLY A 335 13.39 26.38 -0.67
N SER A 336 14.00 26.62 0.49
CA SER A 336 15.43 26.97 0.59
C SER A 336 15.96 26.69 2.00
N ILE A 337 17.21 26.22 2.10
CA ILE A 337 17.88 25.97 3.38
C ILE A 337 19.28 26.58 3.43
N THR A 338 19.86 26.65 4.63
CA THR A 338 21.22 27.14 4.86
C THR A 338 22.07 26.12 5.59
N ILE A 339 23.29 25.89 5.10
CA ILE A 339 24.32 25.06 5.73
C ILE A 339 25.53 25.95 6.06
N GLU A 340 25.93 26.01 7.32
CA GLU A 340 27.13 26.71 7.72
C GLU A 340 28.37 25.90 7.31
N ASN A 341 29.30 26.52 6.57
CA ASN A 341 30.53 25.89 6.10
C ASN A 341 31.73 26.34 6.95
N GLY A 342 32.37 25.39 7.63
CA GLY A 342 33.45 25.68 8.57
C GLY A 342 32.90 26.18 9.91
N ALA A 343 31.76 25.62 10.33
CA ALA A 343 31.13 25.86 11.62
C ALA A 343 31.89 25.15 12.76
N ASN A 344 31.64 25.59 13.99
CA ASN A 344 32.08 25.01 15.27
C ASN A 344 33.59 24.74 15.42
N GLU A 345 34.25 25.34 16.43
CA GLU A 345 35.70 25.15 16.67
C GLU A 345 36.09 23.65 16.77
N PRO A 346 37.06 23.15 15.98
CA PRO A 346 38.09 23.88 15.21
C PRO A 346 37.72 24.32 13.77
N ASN A 347 36.44 24.48 13.47
CA ASN A 347 35.83 24.96 12.23
C ASN A 347 35.86 23.95 11.07
N TYR A 348 35.65 22.66 11.35
CA TYR A 348 35.72 21.60 10.33
C TYR A 348 34.39 20.85 10.18
N GLU A 349 33.29 21.58 10.30
CA GLU A 349 31.93 21.03 10.25
C GLU A 349 31.12 21.74 9.16
N PHE A 350 30.24 20.96 8.52
CA PHE A 350 29.06 21.49 7.85
C PHE A 350 27.90 21.44 8.85
N GLY A 351 27.26 22.57 9.12
CA GLY A 351 26.18 22.65 10.11
C GLY A 351 24.85 22.98 9.44
N PRO A 352 23.89 22.05 9.35
CA PRO A 352 23.97 20.61 9.69
C PRO A 352 24.85 19.78 8.74
N ALA A 353 25.30 18.61 9.21
CA ALA A 353 26.21 17.72 8.45
C ALA A 353 25.47 16.85 7.44
N ALA A 354 24.25 16.42 7.76
CA ALA A 354 23.35 15.69 6.86
C ALA A 354 21.98 16.35 6.87
N VAL A 355 21.41 16.54 5.69
CA VAL A 355 20.03 17.04 5.53
C VAL A 355 19.27 16.19 4.54
N ARG A 356 17.96 16.15 4.75
CA ARG A 356 16.98 15.63 3.81
C ARG A 356 16.15 16.80 3.28
N VAL A 357 15.97 16.92 1.96
CA VAL A 357 15.26 18.01 1.29
C VAL A 357 14.43 17.47 0.13
N ASP A 358 13.45 18.26 -0.34
CA ASP A 358 12.73 17.92 -1.56
C ASP A 358 13.57 18.28 -2.80
N VAL A 359 13.29 17.62 -3.93
CA VAL A 359 13.75 18.07 -5.25
C VAL A 359 13.39 19.56 -5.44
N GLY A 360 14.33 20.34 -5.96
CA GLY A 360 14.14 21.76 -6.20
C GLY A 360 14.44 22.69 -5.01
N THR A 361 14.71 22.17 -3.81
CA THR A 361 15.15 22.99 -2.67
C THR A 361 16.48 23.71 -2.98
N GLU A 362 16.53 25.04 -2.82
CA GLU A 362 17.77 25.82 -2.94
C GLU A 362 18.62 25.70 -1.67
N ILE A 363 19.76 25.03 -1.75
CA ILE A 363 20.70 24.89 -0.63
C ILE A 363 21.76 25.98 -0.72
N THR A 364 21.85 26.81 0.32
CA THR A 364 22.87 27.86 0.43
C THR A 364 23.91 27.51 1.49
N TRP A 365 25.17 27.40 1.10
CA TRP A 365 26.28 27.32 2.04
C TRP A 365 26.76 28.73 2.40
N GLU A 366 26.90 29.00 3.71
CA GLU A 366 27.46 30.24 4.24
C GLU A 366 28.79 29.97 4.95
N TRP A 367 29.86 30.63 4.53
CA TRP A 367 31.19 30.40 5.10
C TRP A 367 31.29 31.07 6.48
N ALA A 368 31.33 30.25 7.52
CA ALA A 368 31.52 30.67 8.90
C ALA A 368 33.00 30.91 9.23
N SER A 369 33.93 30.45 8.39
CA SER A 369 35.36 30.70 8.54
C SER A 369 36.15 30.61 7.23
N ASP A 370 37.46 30.90 7.31
CA ASP A 370 38.35 31.01 6.16
C ASP A 370 38.86 29.66 5.65
N GLY A 371 38.93 29.49 4.32
CA GLY A 371 39.67 28.40 3.68
C GLY A 371 38.87 27.13 3.43
N HIS A 372 37.55 27.23 3.28
CA HIS A 372 36.68 26.07 3.04
C HIS A 372 36.19 25.99 1.60
N SER A 373 35.78 24.78 1.18
CA SER A 373 35.11 24.53 -0.10
C SER A 373 33.89 23.65 0.11
N VAL A 374 33.04 23.56 -0.89
CA VAL A 374 31.96 22.56 -1.02
C VAL A 374 32.18 21.87 -2.36
N ARG A 375 32.49 20.59 -2.36
CA ARG A 375 32.77 19.83 -3.57
C ARG A 375 32.07 18.48 -3.53
N ALA A 376 31.36 18.16 -4.61
CA ALA A 376 30.73 16.85 -4.79
C ALA A 376 31.78 15.72 -4.87
N VAL A 377 31.49 14.63 -4.18
CA VAL A 377 32.21 13.36 -4.23
C VAL A 377 31.38 12.32 -4.96
N GLU A 378 30.08 12.28 -4.67
CA GLU A 378 29.08 11.38 -5.27
C GLU A 378 27.73 12.09 -5.39
N GLY A 379 26.89 11.68 -6.34
CA GLY A 379 25.55 12.27 -6.54
C GLY A 379 25.52 13.65 -7.19
N GLY A 380 26.66 14.21 -7.64
CA GLY A 380 26.69 15.51 -8.31
C GLY A 380 28.04 15.86 -8.94
N ASP A 381 28.08 16.95 -9.72
CA ASP A 381 29.30 17.51 -10.32
C ASP A 381 29.39 19.02 -10.05
N PHE A 382 29.74 19.38 -8.81
CA PHE A 382 29.93 20.77 -8.39
C PHE A 382 31.17 20.97 -7.51
N ASP A 383 31.73 22.18 -7.57
CA ASP A 383 32.85 22.64 -6.74
C ASP A 383 32.78 24.17 -6.58
N SER A 384 32.62 24.64 -5.34
CA SER A 384 32.59 26.07 -5.02
C SER A 384 33.95 26.75 -5.17
N GLY A 385 35.05 25.99 -5.17
CA GLY A 385 36.39 26.50 -4.90
C GLY A 385 36.64 26.81 -3.42
N ILE A 386 37.88 27.19 -3.09
CA ILE A 386 38.27 27.58 -1.72
C ILE A 386 37.95 29.05 -1.50
N GLU A 387 37.09 29.31 -0.53
CA GLU A 387 36.57 30.65 -0.20
C GLU A 387 36.71 30.96 1.30
N ASN A 388 36.29 32.17 1.72
CA ASN A 388 36.58 32.73 3.04
C ASN A 388 35.31 33.19 3.78
N GLU A 389 35.45 33.56 5.06
CA GLU A 389 34.35 33.99 5.92
C GLU A 389 33.46 35.05 5.26
N GLY A 390 32.14 34.84 5.30
CA GLY A 390 31.14 35.73 4.71
C GLY A 390 30.89 35.53 3.21
N PHE A 391 31.50 34.51 2.59
CA PHE A 391 31.11 34.05 1.26
C PHE A 391 29.82 33.20 1.33
N THR A 392 29.00 33.25 0.28
CA THR A 392 27.81 32.43 0.14
C THR A 392 27.76 31.81 -1.24
N TRP A 393 27.30 30.57 -1.33
CA TRP A 393 27.14 29.85 -2.59
C TRP A 393 25.91 28.96 -2.51
N SER A 394 25.15 28.88 -3.60
CA SER A 394 23.89 28.14 -3.63
C SER A 394 23.90 27.12 -4.75
N TYR A 395 23.21 26.00 -4.51
CA TYR A 395 23.02 24.92 -5.47
C TYR A 395 21.63 24.31 -5.28
N THR A 396 20.99 23.91 -6.38
CA THR A 396 19.69 23.24 -6.39
C THR A 396 19.88 21.87 -7.03
N PHE A 397 19.28 20.85 -6.43
CA PHE A 397 19.25 19.50 -6.97
C PHE A 397 17.93 19.27 -7.69
N ASP A 398 18.01 18.89 -8.97
CA ASP A 398 16.86 18.71 -9.86
C ASP A 398 16.43 17.24 -9.98
N GLU A 399 17.17 16.31 -9.35
CA GLU A 399 16.91 14.87 -9.37
C GLU A 399 17.01 14.31 -7.94
N PRO A 400 16.14 13.34 -7.57
CA PRO A 400 16.23 12.69 -6.28
C PRO A 400 17.49 11.81 -6.18
N GLY A 401 17.94 11.58 -4.95
CA GLY A 401 19.09 10.72 -4.64
C GLY A 401 20.01 11.28 -3.56
N VAL A 402 21.09 10.55 -3.29
CA VAL A 402 22.09 10.91 -2.28
C VAL A 402 23.25 11.65 -2.90
N VAL A 403 23.57 12.81 -2.32
CA VAL A 403 24.71 13.63 -2.69
C VAL A 403 25.70 13.71 -1.53
N LEU A 404 26.88 13.14 -1.74
CA LEU A 404 27.98 13.17 -0.79
C LEU A 404 28.96 14.25 -1.19
N TYR A 405 29.33 15.14 -0.27
CA TYR A 405 30.25 16.23 -0.54
C TYR A 405 31.28 16.42 0.57
N GLU A 406 32.34 17.15 0.25
CA GLU A 406 33.45 17.40 1.17
C GLU A 406 33.99 18.83 1.04
N CYS A 407 34.66 19.28 2.10
CA CYS A 407 35.59 20.39 2.00
C CYS A 407 36.97 19.86 1.62
N GLN A 408 37.39 20.05 0.36
CA GLN A 408 38.61 19.48 -0.22
C GLN A 408 39.88 19.61 0.66
N PRO A 409 40.23 20.78 1.26
CA PRO A 409 41.41 20.86 2.13
C PRO A 409 41.23 20.19 3.52
N HIS A 410 40.00 19.91 3.95
CA HIS A 410 39.66 19.48 5.32
C HIS A 410 38.85 18.18 5.39
N ALA A 411 38.64 17.47 4.28
CA ALA A 411 37.93 16.19 4.23
C ALA A 411 38.54 15.17 5.21
N ALA A 412 39.87 15.05 5.22
CA ALA A 412 40.61 14.19 6.15
C ALA A 412 40.57 14.62 7.63
N LEU A 413 40.02 15.81 7.91
CA LEU A 413 39.76 16.30 9.27
C LEU A 413 38.30 16.12 9.68
N GLY A 414 37.46 15.50 8.84
CA GLY A 414 36.05 15.22 9.11
C GLY A 414 35.07 16.26 8.57
N GLN A 415 35.50 17.19 7.70
CA GLN A 415 34.57 18.15 7.10
C GLN A 415 33.89 17.55 5.85
N LEU A 416 32.92 16.68 6.13
CA LEU A 416 32.14 15.91 5.18
C LEU A 416 30.66 16.26 5.39
N GLY A 417 29.87 16.23 4.32
CA GLY A 417 28.44 16.44 4.43
C GLY A 417 27.66 15.63 3.40
N ALA A 418 26.37 15.48 3.65
CA ALA A 418 25.46 14.78 2.78
C ALA A 418 24.13 15.53 2.62
N VAL A 419 23.55 15.40 1.42
CA VAL A 419 22.17 15.82 1.13
C VAL A 419 21.45 14.59 0.59
N VAL A 420 20.36 14.20 1.24
CA VAL A 420 19.37 13.28 0.67
C VAL A 420 18.30 14.13 0.01
N VAL A 421 18.13 13.97 -1.30
CA VAL A 421 17.11 14.66 -2.08
C VAL A 421 15.98 13.67 -2.31
N GLU A 422 14.83 13.91 -1.68
CA GLU A 422 13.64 13.09 -1.87
C GLU A 422 12.84 13.58 -3.08
N GLY A 423 12.27 12.63 -3.82
CA GLY A 423 11.19 12.95 -4.75
C GLY A 423 9.99 13.48 -3.97
N GLU A 424 9.18 14.33 -4.59
CA GLU A 424 8.04 14.97 -3.92
C GLU A 424 7.14 13.93 -3.23
N SER A 425 7.18 13.90 -1.89
CA SER A 425 6.15 13.27 -1.07
C SER A 425 4.99 14.26 -0.95
N ASP A 426 3.80 13.85 -1.41
CA ASP A 426 2.58 14.66 -1.34
C ASP A 426 2.25 15.07 0.11
N SER A 427 2.62 16.29 0.46
CA SER A 427 2.07 17.04 1.59
C SER A 427 1.86 18.49 1.20
N GLY A 428 0.75 18.70 0.50
CA GLY A 428 -0.12 19.89 0.53
C GLY A 428 0.53 21.29 0.54
N GLY A 429 0.46 21.97 -0.62
CA GLY A 429 0.30 23.43 -0.63
C GLY A 429 0.86 24.19 -1.83
N ASP A 430 0.06 24.29 -2.90
CA ASP A 430 -0.04 25.41 -3.86
C ASP A 430 1.28 26.04 -4.37
N GLY A 431 1.72 25.60 -5.56
CA GLY A 431 2.33 26.53 -6.52
C GLY A 431 3.57 26.06 -7.27
N SER A 432 3.34 25.35 -8.38
CA SER A 432 4.11 25.41 -9.63
C SER A 432 5.44 24.65 -9.74
N ASP A 433 5.31 23.47 -10.35
CA ASP A 433 6.06 22.98 -11.53
C ASP A 433 7.26 22.03 -11.33
N SER A 434 7.02 20.77 -11.73
CA SER A 434 7.92 19.72 -12.21
C SER A 434 8.82 19.03 -11.17
N GLY A 435 8.69 17.73 -10.84
CA GLY A 435 7.96 16.60 -11.42
C GLY A 435 8.55 15.28 -10.90
N GLY A 436 7.73 14.26 -10.61
CA GLY A 436 8.21 12.99 -10.04
C GLY A 436 7.38 11.74 -10.29
N ASP A 437 6.04 11.81 -10.43
CA ASP A 437 5.20 10.65 -10.81
C ASP A 437 4.98 10.53 -12.33
N GLY A 438 5.30 11.59 -13.07
CA GLY A 438 5.13 11.62 -14.51
C GLY A 438 6.01 10.64 -15.28
N GLY A 439 7.08 10.08 -14.70
CA GLY A 439 8.01 9.22 -15.40
C GLY A 439 7.43 7.85 -15.73
N GLU A 440 6.89 7.15 -14.73
CA GLU A 440 6.30 5.82 -14.92
C GLU A 440 4.96 5.92 -15.65
N ALA A 441 4.07 6.82 -15.22
CA ALA A 441 2.80 7.06 -15.88
C ALA A 441 2.97 7.51 -17.34
N ALA A 442 3.91 8.43 -17.64
CA ALA A 442 4.17 8.81 -19.02
C ALA A 442 4.83 7.68 -19.82
N SER A 443 5.76 6.92 -19.24
CA SER A 443 6.39 5.79 -19.95
C SER A 443 5.37 4.70 -20.31
N ARG A 444 4.40 4.45 -19.44
CA ARG A 444 3.28 3.54 -19.66
C ARG A 444 2.34 4.05 -20.75
N VAL A 445 2.00 5.33 -20.73
CA VAL A 445 1.21 5.99 -21.78
C VAL A 445 1.96 5.97 -23.11
N ASP A 446 3.26 6.22 -23.12
CA ASP A 446 4.13 6.16 -24.30
C ASP A 446 4.16 4.75 -24.89
N GLU A 447 4.28 3.72 -24.05
CA GLU A 447 4.27 2.32 -24.49
C GLU A 447 2.92 1.95 -25.12
N TYR A 448 1.80 2.27 -24.46
CA TYR A 448 0.47 1.96 -24.97
C TYR A 448 0.13 2.73 -26.25
N LEU A 449 0.53 4.01 -26.33
CA LEU A 449 0.25 4.88 -27.47
C LEU A 449 1.33 4.84 -28.57
N ALA A 450 2.32 3.95 -28.48
CA ALA A 450 3.38 3.82 -29.48
C ALA A 450 2.86 3.64 -30.91
N ASP A 451 1.70 2.97 -31.06
CA ASP A 451 1.01 2.73 -32.33
C ASP A 451 -0.24 3.62 -32.54
N ALA A 452 -0.46 4.63 -31.68
CA ALA A 452 -1.62 5.51 -31.76
C ALA A 452 -1.50 6.56 -32.87
N ASN A 453 -2.58 6.76 -33.62
CA ASN A 453 -2.62 7.79 -34.66
C ASN A 453 -2.66 9.18 -34.03
N GLY A 454 -1.70 10.03 -34.38
CA GLY A 454 -1.67 11.42 -33.93
C GLY A 454 -1.03 11.63 -32.56
N TYR A 455 -0.50 10.57 -31.93
CA TYR A 455 0.37 10.68 -30.78
C TYR A 455 1.80 10.97 -31.22
N ASP A 456 2.43 11.98 -30.61
CA ASP A 456 3.79 12.43 -30.92
C ASP A 456 4.75 12.32 -29.73
N GLY A 457 4.36 11.54 -28.71
CA GLY A 457 5.07 11.45 -27.43
C GLY A 457 4.76 12.60 -26.48
N SER A 458 3.80 13.48 -26.81
CA SER A 458 3.36 14.54 -25.89
C SER A 458 2.08 14.16 -25.16
N ILE A 459 2.10 14.36 -23.84
CA ILE A 459 0.91 14.33 -23.00
C ILE A 459 0.48 15.77 -22.80
N LYS A 460 -0.75 16.09 -23.20
CA LYS A 460 -1.24 17.45 -23.08
C LYS A 460 -1.69 17.72 -21.65
N ASP A 461 -0.95 18.56 -20.97
CA ASP A 461 -1.34 19.05 -19.65
C ASP A 461 -2.63 19.87 -19.71
N MET A 462 -3.62 19.42 -18.93
CA MET A 462 -4.91 20.05 -18.73
C MET A 462 -5.29 20.13 -17.25
N THR A 463 -4.32 19.97 -16.34
CA THR A 463 -4.48 20.18 -14.89
C THR A 463 -5.01 21.59 -14.58
N GLY A 464 -5.66 21.74 -13.43
CA GLY A 464 -6.32 22.97 -12.99
C GLY A 464 -7.62 23.31 -13.73
N GLN A 465 -8.23 22.38 -14.47
CA GLN A 465 -9.49 22.59 -15.19
C GLN A 465 -10.59 21.64 -14.71
N ASP A 466 -11.72 22.19 -14.25
CA ASP A 466 -12.89 21.40 -13.79
C ASP A 466 -13.51 20.51 -14.89
N SER A 467 -13.29 20.85 -16.17
CA SER A 467 -13.79 20.07 -17.31
C SER A 467 -12.92 20.29 -18.55
N VAL A 468 -12.73 19.23 -19.34
CA VAL A 468 -11.89 19.24 -20.54
C VAL A 468 -12.56 18.51 -21.71
N SER A 469 -12.03 18.65 -22.93
CA SER A 469 -12.62 18.04 -24.12
C SER A 469 -11.60 17.32 -25.02
N VAL A 470 -12.01 16.18 -25.57
CA VAL A 470 -11.25 15.34 -26.50
C VAL A 470 -12.10 15.06 -27.74
N GLU A 471 -11.61 15.41 -28.92
CA GLU A 471 -12.29 15.11 -30.18
C GLU A 471 -12.10 13.63 -30.56
N ASN A 472 -13.18 12.93 -30.90
CA ASN A 472 -13.19 11.52 -31.30
C ASN A 472 -13.37 11.39 -32.82
N GLY A 473 -12.39 10.77 -33.48
CA GLY A 473 -12.39 10.55 -34.92
C GLY A 473 -11.78 11.71 -35.70
N VAL A 474 -10.72 12.32 -35.17
CA VAL A 474 -9.90 13.35 -35.84
C VAL A 474 -8.83 12.72 -36.73
N ASN A 475 -8.11 13.57 -37.49
CA ASN A 475 -6.98 13.26 -38.38
C ASN A 475 -7.29 12.26 -39.50
N GLU A 476 -7.20 12.65 -40.78
CA GLU A 476 -7.46 11.73 -41.90
C GLU A 476 -6.64 10.43 -41.78
N PRO A 477 -7.26 9.23 -41.81
CA PRO A 477 -8.64 8.91 -42.24
C PRO A 477 -9.73 8.83 -41.14
N ASN A 478 -9.57 9.60 -40.06
CA ASN A 478 -10.43 9.77 -38.88
C ASN A 478 -10.27 8.71 -37.79
N TYR A 479 -9.06 8.20 -37.54
CA TYR A 479 -8.80 7.13 -36.57
C TYR A 479 -7.94 7.60 -35.39
N ALA A 480 -8.16 8.80 -34.88
CA ALA A 480 -7.42 9.36 -33.76
C ALA A 480 -8.34 10.04 -32.73
N PHE A 481 -7.88 10.08 -31.48
CA PHE A 481 -8.37 10.99 -30.45
C PHE A 481 -7.52 12.26 -30.45
N GLY A 482 -8.16 13.42 -30.29
CA GLY A 482 -7.49 14.73 -30.33
C GLY A 482 -7.81 15.57 -29.09
N PRO A 483 -6.85 15.77 -28.17
CA PRO A 483 -5.53 15.13 -28.07
C PRO A 483 -5.61 13.61 -27.79
N SER A 484 -4.52 12.88 -28.08
CA SER A 484 -4.46 11.42 -27.85
C SER A 484 -4.09 11.06 -26.40
N ALA A 485 -3.36 11.93 -25.70
CA ALA A 485 -3.06 11.80 -24.28
C ALA A 485 -3.29 13.14 -23.57
N ILE A 486 -3.93 13.09 -22.40
CA ILE A 486 -4.13 14.25 -21.52
C ILE A 486 -3.72 13.94 -20.10
N ARG A 487 -3.37 14.99 -19.36
CA ARG A 487 -3.20 14.97 -17.91
C ARG A 487 -4.23 15.89 -17.27
N VAL A 488 -4.92 15.44 -16.24
CA VAL A 488 -6.00 16.17 -15.56
C VAL A 488 -5.93 15.94 -14.05
N ASP A 489 -6.57 16.81 -13.27
CA ASP A 489 -6.69 16.61 -11.82
C ASP A 489 -7.80 15.59 -11.52
N SER A 490 -7.71 14.89 -10.39
CA SER A 490 -8.86 14.16 -9.83
C SER A 490 -10.09 15.07 -9.68
N GLY A 491 -11.26 14.53 -10.00
CA GLY A 491 -12.54 15.23 -10.09
C GLY A 491 -12.83 15.89 -11.45
N THR A 492 -11.89 15.85 -12.41
CA THR A 492 -12.09 16.47 -13.73
C THR A 492 -13.10 15.72 -14.59
N GLU A 493 -14.08 16.44 -15.16
CA GLU A 493 -15.00 15.88 -16.18
C GLU A 493 -14.35 15.94 -17.58
N VAL A 494 -14.06 14.78 -18.17
CA VAL A 494 -13.58 14.67 -19.55
C VAL A 494 -14.76 14.43 -20.49
N THR A 495 -14.93 15.30 -21.49
CA THR A 495 -15.97 15.17 -22.51
C THR A 495 -15.37 14.78 -23.86
N TRP A 496 -15.82 13.66 -24.43
CA TRP A 496 -15.49 13.28 -25.80
C TRP A 496 -16.52 13.84 -26.78
N GLU A 497 -16.05 14.44 -27.88
CA GLU A 497 -16.87 15.04 -28.94
C GLU A 497 -16.63 14.33 -30.28
N TRP A 498 -17.65 13.67 -30.82
CA TRP A 498 -17.52 12.92 -32.07
C TRP A 498 -17.52 13.87 -33.26
N VAL A 499 -16.38 13.98 -33.94
CA VAL A 499 -16.23 14.77 -35.16
C VAL A 499 -16.39 13.93 -36.43
N SER A 500 -16.50 12.61 -36.28
CA SER A 500 -16.87 11.69 -37.35
C SER A 500 -17.64 10.48 -36.80
N ALA A 501 -18.18 9.64 -37.70
CA ALA A 501 -19.10 8.57 -37.34
C ALA A 501 -18.43 7.19 -37.25
N GLY A 502 -18.91 6.35 -36.34
CA GLY A 502 -18.50 4.96 -36.21
C GLY A 502 -17.44 4.72 -35.13
N HIS A 503 -17.33 5.61 -34.14
CA HIS A 503 -16.31 5.52 -33.08
C HIS A 503 -16.93 5.23 -31.71
N SER A 504 -16.15 4.64 -30.82
CA SER A 504 -16.45 4.50 -29.40
C SER A 504 -15.31 5.06 -28.55
N VAL A 505 -15.56 5.16 -27.24
CA VAL A 505 -14.56 5.37 -26.19
C VAL A 505 -14.84 4.29 -25.15
N ALA A 506 -13.93 3.33 -25.02
CA ALA A 506 -14.05 2.25 -24.05
C ALA A 506 -12.75 2.11 -23.26
N ALA A 507 -12.86 2.10 -21.94
CA ALA A 507 -11.73 1.85 -21.07
C ALA A 507 -11.22 0.41 -21.26
N THR A 508 -9.90 0.28 -21.29
CA THR A 508 -9.20 -1.01 -21.35
C THR A 508 -8.47 -1.29 -20.04
N GLU A 509 -8.13 -0.24 -19.31
CA GLU A 509 -7.42 -0.30 -18.04
C GLU A 509 -7.66 0.98 -17.24
N GLY A 510 -7.65 0.88 -15.90
CA GLY A 510 -7.75 2.02 -14.97
C GLY A 510 -9.17 2.54 -14.74
N ALA A 511 -10.16 2.14 -15.55
CA ALA A 511 -11.57 2.47 -15.36
C ALA A 511 -12.49 1.43 -16.03
N ASP A 512 -13.79 1.48 -15.72
CA ASP A 512 -14.83 0.66 -16.37
C ASP A 512 -15.90 1.55 -17.03
N PHE A 513 -15.70 1.88 -18.31
CA PHE A 513 -16.69 2.60 -19.11
C PHE A 513 -16.67 2.19 -20.59
N ASP A 514 -17.82 2.31 -21.25
CA ASP A 514 -17.97 2.15 -22.70
C ASP A 514 -19.10 3.07 -23.21
N SER A 515 -18.76 3.99 -24.12
CA SER A 515 -19.72 4.91 -24.74
C SER A 515 -20.67 4.23 -25.74
N GLY A 516 -20.31 3.04 -26.24
CA GLY A 516 -20.89 2.45 -27.44
C GLY A 516 -20.44 3.15 -28.74
N ILE A 517 -20.87 2.59 -29.88
CA ILE A 517 -20.55 3.14 -31.23
C ILE A 517 -21.49 4.28 -31.58
N GLU A 518 -20.93 5.47 -31.81
CA GLU A 518 -21.71 6.69 -32.02
C GLU A 518 -21.27 7.49 -33.26
N GLY A 519 -22.04 8.54 -33.57
CA GLY A 519 -21.97 9.33 -34.81
C GLY A 519 -21.49 10.77 -34.62
N GLU A 520 -21.15 11.44 -35.73
CA GLU A 520 -20.77 12.87 -35.75
C GLU A 520 -21.80 13.75 -35.01
N GLY A 521 -21.32 14.59 -34.10
CA GLY A 521 -22.12 15.49 -33.26
C GLY A 521 -22.62 14.87 -31.95
N PHE A 522 -22.25 13.62 -31.64
CA PHE A 522 -22.47 13.02 -30.32
C PHE A 522 -21.43 13.53 -29.30
N THR A 523 -21.84 13.61 -28.03
CA THR A 523 -20.98 13.99 -26.92
C THR A 523 -21.25 13.08 -25.73
N TRP A 524 -20.20 12.69 -25.02
CA TRP A 524 -20.30 11.86 -23.83
C TRP A 524 -19.22 12.28 -22.82
N SER A 525 -19.54 12.27 -21.53
CA SER A 525 -18.62 12.67 -20.47
C SER A 525 -18.43 11.59 -19.42
N TYR A 526 -17.26 11.63 -18.78
CA TYR A 526 -16.90 10.80 -17.64
C TYR A 526 -16.06 11.63 -16.65
N THR A 527 -16.32 11.48 -15.36
CA THR A 527 -15.55 12.15 -14.30
C THR A 527 -14.57 11.16 -13.69
N PHE A 528 -13.29 11.53 -13.68
CA PHE A 528 -12.24 10.73 -13.08
C PHE A 528 -12.03 11.14 -11.63
N GLU A 529 -12.44 10.30 -10.67
CA GLU A 529 -12.36 10.60 -9.23
C GLU A 529 -11.10 10.01 -8.58
N GLU A 530 -10.46 9.04 -9.24
CA GLU A 530 -9.28 8.33 -8.73
C GLU A 530 -8.06 8.71 -9.56
N SER A 531 -6.93 9.00 -8.89
CA SER A 531 -5.65 9.22 -9.54
C SER A 531 -5.12 7.94 -10.18
N GLY A 532 -4.28 8.09 -11.21
CA GLY A 532 -3.68 6.99 -11.95
C GLY A 532 -3.83 7.11 -13.47
N VAL A 533 -3.45 6.05 -14.18
CA VAL A 533 -3.45 6.00 -15.65
C VAL A 533 -4.68 5.23 -16.14
N VAL A 534 -5.49 5.90 -16.96
CA VAL A 534 -6.61 5.27 -17.68
C VAL A 534 -6.26 5.15 -19.16
N LEU A 535 -6.24 3.91 -19.66
CA LEU A 535 -6.01 3.61 -21.07
C LEU A 535 -7.34 3.25 -21.72
N TYR A 536 -7.64 3.87 -22.87
CA TYR A 536 -8.89 3.65 -23.58
C TYR A 536 -8.67 3.49 -25.08
N GLU A 537 -9.66 2.90 -25.74
CA GLU A 537 -9.62 2.65 -27.17
C GLU A 537 -10.99 2.91 -27.84
N CYS A 538 -10.95 3.10 -29.15
CA CYS A 538 -12.13 2.93 -29.99
C CYS A 538 -12.19 1.47 -30.45
N GLN A 539 -13.02 0.64 -29.82
CA GLN A 539 -13.16 -0.80 -30.09
C GLN A 539 -13.13 -1.23 -31.58
N PRO A 540 -13.86 -0.60 -32.53
CA PRO A 540 -13.81 -1.02 -33.94
C PRO A 540 -12.52 -0.61 -34.68
N HIS A 541 -11.71 0.27 -34.08
CA HIS A 541 -10.55 0.91 -34.70
C HIS A 541 -9.26 0.83 -33.84
N SER A 542 -9.24 0.09 -32.73
CA SER A 542 -8.05 -0.09 -31.89
C SER A 542 -6.91 -0.73 -32.69
N ALA A 543 -7.21 -1.75 -33.50
CA ALA A 543 -6.26 -2.40 -34.39
C ALA A 543 -5.66 -1.50 -35.48
N VAL A 544 -6.21 -0.30 -35.71
CA VAL A 544 -5.66 0.70 -36.64
C VAL A 544 -5.13 1.94 -35.92
N GLY A 545 -4.98 1.90 -34.59
CA GLY A 545 -4.29 2.92 -33.80
C GLY A 545 -5.19 4.00 -33.21
N GLN A 546 -6.51 3.80 -33.10
CA GLN A 546 -7.36 4.76 -32.38
C GLN A 546 -7.38 4.46 -30.88
N LEU A 547 -6.30 4.88 -30.23
CA LEU A 547 -5.99 4.66 -28.81
C LEU A 547 -5.82 6.01 -28.12
N GLY A 548 -6.19 6.09 -26.85
CA GLY A 548 -5.99 7.29 -26.04
C GLY A 548 -5.71 6.98 -24.57
N ALA A 549 -5.21 7.97 -23.85
CA ALA A 549 -4.90 7.87 -22.44
C ALA A 549 -5.28 9.14 -21.66
N VAL A 550 -5.61 8.95 -20.38
CA VAL A 550 -5.77 10.02 -19.38
C VAL A 550 -4.86 9.69 -18.21
N ILE A 551 -3.98 10.60 -17.83
CA ILE A 551 -3.28 10.58 -16.54
C ILE A 551 -4.09 11.47 -15.59
N VAL A 552 -4.49 10.92 -14.45
CA VAL A 552 -5.23 11.62 -13.40
C VAL A 552 -4.29 11.79 -12.22
N GLU A 553 -4.06 13.03 -11.78
CA GLU A 553 -3.19 13.37 -10.65
C GLU A 553 -4.00 13.91 -9.46
#